data_AF-A0A6B1ESK4-F1
#
_entry.id   AF-A0A6B1ESK4-F1
#
_cell.length_a   1.000
_cell.length_b   1.000
_cell.length_c   1.000
_cell.angle_alpha   90.00
_cell.angle_beta   90.00
_cell.angle_gamma   90.00
#
_symmetry.space_group_name_H-M   'P 1'
#
loop_
_entity.id
_entity.type
_entity.pdbx_description
1 polymer ?
#
loop_
_entity_poly.entity_id
_entity_poly.type
_entity_poly.pdbx_seq_one_letter_code
_entity_poly.pdbx_strand_id
1 'polypeptide(L)'
;MPGVYVFELYSDDGSQLYIDGSLVVDNDGIHPGISRRGRVKLGTGIHPVEIRYFQGPRHAIALQWFYQPPNGSRQIVPPDVIYHPGEPQIPDALKKLQQRLKRVQEE
;
A
#
# COMPACT_ATOMS: atom_id res chain seq x y z
N MET A 1 -11.37 3.99 -4.80
CA MET A 1 -12.81 4.20 -4.48
C MET A 1 -12.86 4.86 -3.11
N PRO A 2 -13.68 5.90 -2.90
CA PRO A 2 -13.79 6.47 -1.57
C PRO A 2 -14.47 5.48 -0.63
N GLY A 3 -14.08 5.47 0.65
CA GLY A 3 -14.74 4.63 1.66
C GLY A 3 -13.84 4.22 2.81
N VAL A 4 -14.36 3.36 3.67
CA VAL A 4 -13.61 2.83 4.82
C VAL A 4 -12.78 1.63 4.41
N TYR A 5 -11.47 1.77 4.53
CA TYR A 5 -10.51 0.70 4.34
C TYR A 5 -10.10 0.13 5.69
N VAL A 6 -9.84 -1.18 5.72
CA VAL A 6 -9.16 -1.84 6.85
C VAL A 6 -7.76 -2.20 6.36
N PHE A 7 -6.75 -1.83 7.13
CA PHE A 7 -5.37 -2.21 6.87
C PHE A 7 -4.88 -3.14 7.97
N GLU A 8 -3.95 -4.02 7.63
CA GLU A 8 -3.30 -4.93 8.56
C GLU A 8 -1.80 -5.00 8.29
N LEU A 9 -1.01 -4.96 9.36
CA LEU A 9 0.39 -5.32 9.34
C LEU A 9 0.57 -6.60 10.15
N TYR A 10 1.20 -7.60 9.53
CA TYR A 10 1.80 -8.73 10.23
C TYR A 10 3.31 -8.53 10.25
N SER A 11 3.93 -8.49 11.42
CA SER A 11 5.37 -8.27 11.54
C SER A 11 6.02 -9.00 12.72
N ASP A 12 7.33 -9.22 12.57
CA ASP A 12 8.29 -9.65 13.60
C ASP A 12 9.59 -8.86 13.34
N ASP A 13 9.99 -7.89 14.15
CA ASP A 13 9.31 -7.29 15.31
C ASP A 13 8.33 -6.17 14.88
N GLY A 14 8.59 -4.92 15.26
CA GLY A 14 7.59 -3.85 15.21
C GLY A 14 7.40 -3.20 13.84
N SER A 15 6.17 -2.74 13.58
CA SER A 15 5.82 -1.97 12.39
C SER A 15 4.69 -0.97 12.62
N GLN A 16 4.67 0.10 11.81
CA GLN A 16 3.62 1.12 11.83
C GLN A 16 3.23 1.50 10.41
N LEU A 17 1.93 1.67 10.16
CA LEU A 17 1.39 2.19 8.90
C LEU A 17 0.85 3.59 9.09
N TYR A 18 1.37 4.54 8.32
CA TYR A 18 0.84 5.89 8.21
C TYR A 18 0.20 6.08 6.83
N ILE A 19 -0.96 6.72 6.80
CA ILE A 19 -1.66 7.13 5.57
C ILE A 19 -2.04 8.59 5.71
N ASP A 20 -1.71 9.41 4.71
CA ASP A 20 -1.85 10.87 4.77
C ASP A 20 -1.18 11.47 6.03
N GLY A 21 -0.05 10.90 6.44
CA GLY A 21 0.69 11.29 7.64
C GLY A 21 0.07 10.87 8.97
N SER A 22 -1.11 10.24 8.97
CA SER A 22 -1.81 9.79 10.18
C SER A 22 -1.51 8.31 10.47
N LEU A 23 -1.22 7.97 11.73
CA LEU A 23 -1.01 6.59 12.17
C LEU A 23 -2.31 5.79 12.06
N VAL A 24 -2.32 4.76 11.21
CA VAL A 24 -3.48 3.89 10.96
C VAL A 24 -3.32 2.54 11.64
N VAL A 25 -2.14 1.92 11.53
CA VAL A 25 -1.82 0.65 12.21
C VAL A 25 -0.63 0.87 13.10
N ASP A 26 -0.79 0.59 14.39
CA ASP A 26 0.30 0.56 15.36
C ASP A 26 0.56 -0.88 15.78
N ASN A 27 1.65 -1.44 15.28
CA ASN A 27 2.20 -2.74 15.64
C ASN A 27 3.63 -2.57 16.16
N ASP A 28 3.92 -1.49 16.88
CA ASP A 28 5.28 -1.21 17.35
C ASP A 28 5.71 -2.07 18.55
N GLY A 29 7.00 -2.07 18.83
CA GLY A 29 7.63 -2.80 19.93
C GLY A 29 8.24 -4.15 19.53
N ILE A 30 8.94 -4.77 20.48
CA ILE A 30 9.56 -6.11 20.30
C ILE A 30 8.50 -7.17 20.59
N HIS A 31 8.20 -8.01 19.60
CA HIS A 31 7.17 -9.03 19.68
C HIS A 31 7.39 -10.11 18.61
N PRO A 32 6.94 -11.37 18.85
CA PRO A 32 6.96 -12.37 17.77
C PRO A 32 6.00 -11.96 16.64
N GLY A 33 6.01 -12.69 15.52
CA GLY A 33 5.03 -12.55 14.44
C GLY A 33 3.58 -12.38 14.92
N ILE A 34 3.05 -11.16 14.85
CA ILE A 34 1.65 -10.84 15.19
C ILE A 34 1.05 -9.87 14.17
N SER A 35 -0.28 -9.94 14.03
CA SER A 35 -1.06 -9.00 13.23
C SER A 35 -1.72 -7.90 14.06
N ARG A 36 -1.67 -6.66 13.57
CA ARG A 36 -2.51 -5.54 14.04
C ARG A 36 -3.27 -4.90 12.89
N ARG A 37 -4.44 -4.37 13.21
CA ARG A 37 -5.37 -3.79 12.24
C ARG A 37 -5.73 -2.35 12.58
N GLY A 38 -5.98 -1.59 11.52
CA GLY A 38 -6.38 -0.18 11.56
C GLY A 38 -7.48 0.10 10.54
N ARG A 39 -8.27 1.15 10.75
CA ARG A 39 -9.31 1.58 9.81
C ARG A 39 -9.14 3.05 9.50
N VAL A 40 -9.30 3.41 8.23
CA VAL A 40 -9.26 4.81 7.80
C VAL A 40 -10.26 5.02 6.66
N LYS A 41 -10.87 6.21 6.62
CA LYS A 41 -11.73 6.62 5.51
C LYS A 41 -10.86 7.35 4.48
N LEU A 42 -10.78 6.79 3.26
CA LEU A 42 -10.02 7.38 2.16
C LEU A 42 -10.95 8.02 1.13
N GLY A 43 -10.44 9.05 0.48
CA GLY A 43 -11.09 9.72 -0.65
C GLY A 43 -10.80 9.01 -1.97
N THR A 44 -11.15 9.67 -3.07
CA THR A 44 -10.63 9.32 -4.39
C THR A 44 -9.25 9.93 -4.58
N GLY A 45 -8.32 9.19 -5.18
CA GLY A 45 -7.01 9.71 -5.56
C GLY A 45 -5.86 8.93 -4.95
N ILE A 46 -4.67 9.52 -5.00
CA ILE A 46 -3.44 8.97 -4.42
C ILE A 46 -3.32 9.49 -2.99
N HIS A 47 -3.01 8.57 -2.07
CA HIS A 47 -2.78 8.85 -0.67
C HIS A 47 -1.33 8.49 -0.34
N PRO A 48 -0.51 9.41 0.20
CA PRO A 48 0.82 9.07 0.68
C PRO A 48 0.76 7.97 1.74
N VAL A 49 1.61 6.96 1.58
CA VAL A 49 1.75 5.85 2.52
C VAL A 49 3.19 5.78 3.01
N GLU A 50 3.35 5.59 4.31
CA GLU A 50 4.63 5.32 4.95
C GLU A 50 4.49 4.09 5.84
N ILE A 51 5.35 3.09 5.64
CA ILE A 51 5.47 1.95 6.54
C ILE A 51 6.81 2.05 7.25
N ARG A 52 6.77 2.14 8.57
CA ARG A 52 7.96 1.99 9.42
C ARG A 52 8.03 0.55 9.88
N TYR A 53 9.21 -0.03 9.82
CA TYR A 53 9.46 -1.41 10.24
C TYR A 53 10.84 -1.49 10.86
N PHE A 54 10.96 -2.29 11.91
CA PHE A 54 12.25 -2.68 12.45
C PHE A 54 12.26 -4.16 12.81
N GLN A 55 13.46 -4.74 12.79
CA GLN A 55 13.71 -6.06 13.31
C GLN A 55 14.58 -5.96 14.56
N GLY A 56 14.14 -6.56 15.66
CA GLY A 56 14.91 -6.70 16.88
C GLY A 56 15.83 -7.93 16.85
N PRO A 57 16.32 -8.40 18.01
CA PRO A 57 17.39 -9.40 18.08
C PRO A 57 16.97 -10.84 17.72
N ARG A 58 15.73 -11.05 17.27
CA ARG A 58 15.14 -12.37 17.01
C ARG A 58 15.44 -12.89 15.60
N HIS A 59 15.19 -14.19 15.39
CA HIS A 59 15.60 -14.89 14.17
C HIS A 59 14.54 -14.95 13.07
N ALA A 60 13.27 -14.61 13.37
CA ALA A 60 12.19 -14.64 12.40
C ALA A 60 11.94 -13.24 11.85
N ILE A 61 12.09 -13.04 10.54
CA ILE A 61 11.83 -11.76 9.87
C ILE A 61 10.48 -11.84 9.19
N ALA A 62 9.60 -10.89 9.48
CA ALA A 62 8.32 -10.79 8.79
C ALA A 62 7.87 -9.35 8.62
N LEU A 63 7.39 -9.04 7.42
CA LEU A 63 6.54 -7.88 7.15
C LEU A 63 5.56 -8.26 6.04
N GLN A 64 4.27 -8.23 6.35
CA GLN A 64 3.21 -8.40 5.37
C GLN A 64 2.17 -7.29 5.54
N TRP A 65 1.84 -6.64 4.44
CA TRP A 65 0.83 -5.58 4.39
C TRP A 65 -0.42 -6.07 3.67
N PHE A 66 -1.53 -6.09 4.40
CA PHE A 66 -2.83 -6.44 3.86
C PHE A 66 -3.76 -5.24 3.89
N TYR A 67 -4.76 -5.27 3.01
CA TYR A 67 -5.88 -4.35 3.04
C TYR A 67 -7.19 -5.07 2.74
N GLN A 68 -8.28 -4.45 3.18
CA GLN A 68 -9.64 -4.80 2.82
C GLN A 68 -10.34 -3.52 2.35
N PRO A 69 -10.69 -3.41 1.06
CA PRO A 69 -11.45 -2.28 0.55
C PRO A 69 -12.91 -2.34 1.06
N PRO A 70 -13.68 -1.23 0.98
CA PRO A 70 -15.01 -1.13 1.59
C PRO A 70 -15.99 -2.27 1.26
N ASN A 71 -15.91 -2.82 0.05
CA ASN A 71 -16.77 -3.89 -0.45
C ASN A 71 -15.99 -5.12 -0.94
N GLY A 72 -14.78 -5.34 -0.41
CA GLY A 72 -13.96 -6.48 -0.82
C GLY A 72 -13.49 -7.33 0.36
N SER A 73 -12.74 -8.37 0.03
CA SER A 73 -12.08 -9.25 0.98
C SER A 73 -10.71 -8.73 1.36
N ARG A 74 -10.22 -9.20 2.52
CA ARG A 74 -8.83 -9.02 2.93
C ARG A 74 -7.91 -9.71 1.94
N GLN A 75 -6.89 -9.01 1.48
CA GLN A 75 -5.85 -9.53 0.60
C GLN A 75 -4.52 -8.79 0.82
N ILE A 76 -3.42 -9.36 0.34
CA ILE A 76 -2.13 -8.64 0.29
C ILE A 76 -2.33 -7.40 -0.58
N VAL A 77 -1.74 -6.26 -0.18
CA VAL A 77 -1.82 -5.05 -1.00
C VAL A 77 -1.19 -5.33 -2.37
N PRO A 78 -1.96 -5.25 -3.47
CA PRO A 78 -1.44 -5.63 -4.77
C PRO A 78 -0.55 -4.52 -5.34
N PRO A 79 0.45 -4.84 -6.18
CA PRO A 79 1.39 -3.84 -6.69
C PRO A 79 0.75 -2.73 -7.53
N ASP A 80 -0.40 -3.02 -8.16
CA ASP A 80 -1.13 -2.09 -9.04
C ASP A 80 -1.81 -0.93 -8.29
N VAL A 81 -1.93 -1.02 -6.95
CA VAL A 81 -2.44 0.08 -6.10
C VAL A 81 -1.34 0.85 -5.38
N ILE A 82 -0.06 0.50 -5.60
CA ILE A 82 1.10 1.19 -5.02
C ILE A 82 1.80 2.00 -6.11
N TYR A 83 2.11 3.26 -5.80
CA TYR A 83 2.77 4.19 -6.73
C TYR A 83 4.07 4.70 -6.10
N HIS A 84 5.15 4.71 -6.88
CA HIS A 84 6.42 5.28 -6.43
C HIS A 84 6.35 6.83 -6.45
N PRO A 85 6.82 7.51 -5.39
CA PRO A 85 6.94 8.97 -5.40
C PRO A 85 7.91 9.41 -6.51
N GLY A 86 7.47 10.30 -7.40
CA GLY A 86 8.33 10.92 -8.42
C GLY A 86 8.23 10.34 -9.83
N GLU A 87 7.54 9.21 -10.03
CA GLU A 87 7.25 8.69 -11.37
C GLU A 87 5.73 8.70 -11.62
N PRO A 88 5.23 9.57 -12.53
CA PRO A 88 3.87 9.44 -13.03
C PRO A 88 3.74 8.08 -13.72
N GLN A 89 3.10 7.13 -13.06
CA GLN A 89 2.74 5.84 -13.66
C GLN A 89 1.64 6.11 -14.68
N ILE A 90 2.03 6.36 -15.93
CA ILE A 90 1.09 6.46 -17.06
C ILE A 90 0.40 5.10 -17.17
N PRO A 91 -0.95 5.04 -17.06
CA PRO A 91 -1.67 3.78 -17.19
C PRO A 91 -1.28 3.06 -18.47
N ASP A 92 -1.18 1.74 -18.47
CA ASP A 92 -0.77 0.98 -19.66
C ASP A 92 -1.68 1.24 -20.87
N ALA A 93 -2.96 1.49 -20.62
CA ALA A 93 -3.90 1.93 -21.65
C ALA A 93 -3.49 3.26 -22.29
N LEU A 94 -3.02 4.22 -21.49
CA LEU A 94 -2.56 5.53 -21.94
C LEU A 94 -1.20 5.43 -22.64
N LYS A 95 -0.29 4.55 -22.17
CA LYS A 95 0.95 4.19 -22.88
C LYS A 95 0.65 3.62 -24.26
N LYS A 96 -0.26 2.64 -24.34
CA LYS A 96 -0.69 2.01 -25.62
C LYS A 96 -1.35 3.02 -26.56
N LEU A 97 -2.19 3.91 -26.04
CA LEU A 97 -2.83 4.96 -26.84
C LEU A 97 -1.81 5.94 -27.41
N GLN A 98 -0.87 6.41 -26.59
CA GLN A 98 0.23 7.29 -27.05
C GLN A 98 1.10 6.60 -28.11
N GLN A 99 1.39 5.31 -27.94
CA GLN A 99 2.12 4.51 -28.93
C GLN A 99 1.36 4.41 -30.26
N ARG A 100 0.04 4.21 -30.19
CA ARG A 100 -0.82 4.14 -31.38
C ARG A 100 -0.90 5.48 -32.10
N LEU A 101 -1.01 6.58 -31.36
CA LEU A 101 -1.04 7.94 -31.92
C LEU A 101 0.26 8.32 -32.61
N LYS A 102 1.43 7.94 -32.05
CA LYS A 102 2.72 8.14 -32.71
C LYS A 102 2.82 7.42 -34.06
N ARG A 103 2.38 6.16 -34.12
CA ARG A 103 2.39 5.38 -35.38
C ARG A 103 1.51 5.99 -36.48
N VAL A 104 0.37 6.57 -36.11
CA VAL A 104 -0.54 7.23 -37.05
C VAL A 104 0.03 8.55 -37.59
N GLN A 105 0.96 9.18 -36.87
CA GLN A 105 1.63 10.42 -37.29
C GLN A 105 2.90 10.17 -38.13
N GLU A 106 3.36 8.91 -38.19
CA GLU A 106 4.53 8.47 -38.95
C GLU A 106 4.13 7.83 -40.30
N GLU A 107 2.83 7.75 -40.60
CA GLU A 107 2.22 7.32 -41.88
C GLU A 107 1.69 8.51 -42.68
#